data_AF-A0A8T3WL01-F1
#
_entry.id   AF-A0A8T3WL01-F1
#
_cell.length_a   1.000
_cell.length_b   1.000
_cell.length_c   1.000
_cell.angle_alpha   90.00
_cell.angle_beta   90.00
_cell.angle_gamma   90.00
#
_symmetry.space_group_name_H-M   'P 1'
#
loop_
_entity.id
_entity.type
_entity.pdbx_description
1 polymer ?
#
loop_
_entity_poly.entity_id
_entity_poly.type
_entity_poly.pdbx_seq_one_letter_code
_entity_poly.pdbx_strand_id
1 'polypeptide(L)'
;MDFSKLLGYYQSESRKNKVRKRKGREFTFTNTSFKIIKDFTNLLRPFIDIGRLNTYIYSNNDLPKPEIEKVIKELIILGLNKDKIKVYKHIIVRKYSIMLRMENTLFSDIIDNILEKTKEYIMNEEDKYNEKLRVLFLRGLFNGDGTFFSIRDKHGSNHSWIKFFERDLPYVREYKKMLDQIGFVGRVRKDKNKNLYVLTVYLNWISLLKIFELELLKDKKNHHQRLLETIENHRWYKSHKHFTKLSQKFNGQNIRELMPKEICYSWVRKRIGDGTVKRIRIGNYQIMKEGIYIKNMLEKLGKERQHL
;
A
#
# COMPACT_ATOMS: atom_id res chain seq x y z
N MET A 1 9.01 10.39 -12.02
CA MET A 1 8.90 9.86 -10.64
C MET A 1 7.93 8.69 -10.56
N ASP A 2 6.71 8.76 -11.12
CA ASP A 2 5.70 7.69 -10.99
C ASP A 2 6.00 6.41 -11.79
N PHE A 3 7.06 6.41 -12.60
CA PHE A 3 7.49 5.25 -13.36
C PHE A 3 7.91 4.06 -12.48
N SER A 4 8.52 4.28 -11.32
CA SER A 4 8.83 3.17 -10.39
C SER A 4 7.57 2.47 -9.89
N LYS A 5 6.46 3.19 -9.76
CA LYS A 5 5.15 2.61 -9.40
C LYS A 5 4.60 1.74 -10.53
N LEU A 6 4.75 2.17 -11.79
CA LEU A 6 4.42 1.35 -12.97
C LEU A 6 5.18 0.03 -12.97
N LEU A 7 6.48 0.08 -12.69
CA LEU A 7 7.33 -1.12 -12.60
C LEU A 7 6.92 -2.04 -11.45
N GLY A 8 6.51 -1.48 -10.31
CA GLY A 8 5.94 -2.25 -9.20
C GLY A 8 4.65 -2.98 -9.60
N TYR A 9 3.74 -2.30 -10.30
CA TYR A 9 2.54 -2.94 -10.87
C TYR A 9 2.88 -4.06 -11.83
N TYR A 10 3.80 -3.79 -12.76
CA TYR A 10 4.24 -4.77 -13.75
C TYR A 10 4.84 -6.02 -13.09
N GLN A 11 5.73 -5.85 -12.10
CA GLN A 11 6.28 -6.97 -11.34
C GLN A 11 5.16 -7.80 -10.65
N SER A 12 4.16 -7.15 -10.06
CA SER A 12 3.10 -7.83 -9.31
C SER A 12 2.06 -8.58 -10.14
N GLU A 13 1.72 -8.09 -11.34
CA GLU A 13 0.56 -8.59 -12.11
C GLU A 13 0.92 -9.05 -13.54
N SER A 14 2.04 -8.58 -14.09
CA SER A 14 2.42 -8.84 -15.48
C SER A 14 3.43 -9.98 -15.63
N ARG A 15 4.36 -10.10 -14.68
CA ARG A 15 5.46 -11.10 -14.71
C ARG A 15 5.12 -12.45 -14.08
N LYS A 16 3.93 -12.61 -13.51
CA LYS A 16 3.48 -13.88 -12.93
C LYS A 16 3.24 -14.91 -14.04
N ASN A 17 4.24 -15.75 -14.29
CA ASN A 17 4.28 -16.77 -15.35
C ASN A 17 2.91 -17.38 -15.70
N LYS A 18 2.49 -17.19 -16.95
CA LYS A 18 1.45 -18.01 -17.58
C LYS A 18 2.05 -19.38 -17.85
N VAL A 19 1.50 -20.39 -17.18
CA VAL A 19 1.79 -21.80 -17.44
C VAL A 19 1.27 -22.14 -18.85
N ARG A 20 2.18 -22.54 -19.73
CA ARG A 20 2.02 -23.26 -21.02
C ARG A 20 1.87 -22.49 -22.35
N LYS A 21 2.61 -23.07 -23.30
CA LYS A 21 2.82 -22.83 -24.75
C LYS A 21 3.56 -21.55 -25.12
N ARG A 22 4.45 -21.69 -26.13
CA ARG A 22 5.16 -20.62 -26.85
C ARG A 22 4.15 -19.56 -27.29
N LYS A 23 3.84 -18.62 -26.41
CA LYS A 23 3.28 -17.33 -26.80
C LYS A 23 4.50 -16.46 -27.10
N GLY A 24 4.49 -15.77 -28.23
CA GLY A 24 5.55 -14.81 -28.57
C GLY A 24 5.66 -13.72 -27.50
N ARG A 25 6.51 -12.72 -27.75
CA ARG A 25 6.69 -11.57 -26.85
C ARG A 25 5.35 -10.91 -26.53
N GLU A 26 4.90 -11.00 -25.29
CA GLU A 26 3.58 -10.56 -24.85
C GLU A 26 3.72 -9.72 -23.58
N PHE A 27 3.10 -8.56 -23.59
CA PHE A 27 2.92 -7.72 -22.41
C PHE A 27 1.47 -7.87 -21.93
N THR A 28 1.27 -8.24 -20.66
CA THR A 28 -0.06 -8.32 -20.06
C THR A 28 -0.12 -7.65 -18.72
N PHE A 29 -1.22 -6.99 -18.40
CA PHE A 29 -1.51 -6.53 -17.04
C PHE A 29 -2.94 -6.89 -16.70
N THR A 30 -3.17 -7.55 -15.56
CA THR A 30 -4.50 -7.98 -15.14
C THR A 30 -4.81 -7.45 -13.76
N ASN A 31 -6.00 -6.88 -13.54
CA ASN A 31 -6.45 -6.53 -12.21
C ASN A 31 -7.98 -6.51 -12.10
N THR A 32 -8.50 -6.75 -10.89
CA THR A 32 -9.94 -6.70 -10.59
C THR A 32 -10.42 -5.30 -10.19
N SER A 33 -9.50 -4.40 -9.82
CA SER A 33 -9.80 -3.03 -9.46
C SER A 33 -9.69 -2.10 -10.67
N PHE A 34 -10.81 -1.52 -11.09
CA PHE A 34 -10.82 -0.52 -12.16
C PHE A 34 -9.93 0.70 -11.84
N LYS A 35 -9.83 1.09 -10.56
CA LYS A 35 -8.94 2.19 -10.15
C LYS A 35 -7.47 1.88 -10.44
N ILE A 36 -7.05 0.64 -10.21
CA ILE A 36 -5.68 0.18 -10.49
C ILE A 36 -5.45 0.10 -12.01
N ILE A 37 -6.43 -0.37 -12.78
CA ILE A 37 -6.37 -0.34 -14.25
C ILE A 37 -6.19 1.10 -14.75
N LYS A 38 -7.01 2.04 -14.26
CA LYS A 38 -6.94 3.47 -14.60
C LYS A 38 -5.57 4.08 -14.27
N ASP A 39 -5.08 3.85 -13.06
CA ASP A 39 -3.77 4.32 -12.61
C ASP A 39 -2.65 3.75 -13.48
N PHE A 40 -2.66 2.43 -13.72
CA PHE A 40 -1.69 1.77 -14.58
C PHE A 40 -1.71 2.31 -16.02
N THR A 41 -2.90 2.44 -16.64
CA THR A 41 -3.03 2.97 -18.01
C THR A 41 -2.52 4.40 -18.12
N ASN A 42 -2.80 5.25 -17.13
CA ASN A 42 -2.29 6.63 -17.10
C ASN A 42 -0.76 6.67 -16.97
N LEU A 43 -0.18 5.81 -16.14
CA LEU A 43 1.27 5.69 -15.99
C LEU A 43 1.95 5.11 -17.23
N LEU A 44 1.25 4.25 -17.98
CA LEU A 44 1.76 3.59 -19.17
C LEU A 44 1.68 4.47 -20.43
N ARG A 45 0.70 5.39 -20.49
CA ARG A 45 0.41 6.26 -21.64
C ARG A 45 1.61 7.02 -22.22
N PRO A 46 2.58 7.52 -21.42
CA PRO A 46 3.75 8.21 -21.97
C PRO A 46 4.69 7.30 -22.78
N PHE A 47 4.59 5.97 -22.62
CA PHE A 47 5.54 5.02 -23.19
C PHE A 47 5.01 4.29 -24.42
N ILE A 48 3.69 4.14 -24.54
CA ILE A 48 3.04 3.46 -25.65
C ILE A 48 1.72 4.13 -26.03
N ASP A 49 1.34 3.95 -27.29
CA ASP A 49 -0.03 4.21 -27.73
C ASP A 49 -0.98 3.19 -27.09
N ILE A 50 -1.66 3.61 -26.02
CA ILE A 50 -2.61 2.79 -25.27
C ILE A 50 -3.80 2.33 -26.12
N GLY A 51 -4.14 3.05 -27.20
CA GLY A 51 -5.18 2.64 -28.14
C GLY A 51 -4.85 1.33 -28.86
N ARG A 52 -3.57 0.90 -28.84
CA ARG A 52 -3.14 -0.37 -29.42
C ARG A 52 -3.39 -1.59 -28.53
N LEU A 53 -3.65 -1.39 -27.24
CA LEU A 53 -3.86 -2.48 -26.27
C LEU A 53 -5.15 -3.25 -26.58
N ASN A 54 -5.03 -4.58 -26.65
CA ASN A 54 -6.18 -5.47 -26.58
C ASN A 54 -6.68 -5.50 -25.13
N THR A 55 -7.97 -5.27 -24.94
CA THR A 55 -8.58 -5.19 -23.60
C THR A 55 -9.63 -6.28 -23.44
N TYR A 56 -9.50 -7.09 -22.39
CA TYR A 56 -10.39 -8.20 -22.12
C TYR A 56 -11.05 -8.02 -20.75
N ILE A 57 -12.39 -8.02 -20.72
CA ILE A 57 -13.18 -7.93 -19.50
C ILE A 57 -13.78 -9.31 -19.24
N TYR A 58 -13.28 -10.00 -18.21
CA TYR A 58 -13.84 -11.26 -17.74
C TYR A 58 -14.87 -10.94 -16.64
N SER A 59 -16.15 -11.16 -16.91
CA SER A 59 -17.27 -10.80 -16.04
C SER A 59 -18.03 -12.02 -15.52
N ASN A 60 -18.57 -11.94 -14.32
CA ASN A 60 -19.49 -12.95 -13.80
C ASN A 60 -20.82 -12.94 -14.59
N ASN A 61 -21.50 -14.09 -14.67
CA ASN A 61 -22.79 -14.23 -15.33
C ASN A 61 -23.90 -13.39 -14.68
N ASP A 62 -23.82 -13.21 -13.36
CA ASP A 62 -24.87 -12.56 -12.56
C ASP A 62 -24.72 -11.03 -12.50
N LEU A 63 -23.74 -10.47 -13.21
CA LEU A 63 -23.48 -9.04 -13.17
C LEU A 63 -24.48 -8.27 -14.05
N PRO A 64 -25.13 -7.21 -13.55
CA PRO A 64 -26.03 -6.41 -14.36
C PRO A 64 -25.31 -5.83 -15.59
N LYS A 65 -25.91 -5.97 -16.78
CA LYS A 65 -25.37 -5.39 -18.03
C LYS A 65 -24.95 -3.91 -17.90
N PRO A 66 -25.72 -3.03 -17.22
CA PRO A 66 -25.34 -1.61 -17.07
C PRO A 66 -23.99 -1.38 -16.37
N GLU A 67 -23.59 -2.26 -15.45
CA GLU A 67 -22.29 -2.12 -14.76
C GLU A 67 -21.11 -2.35 -15.71
N ILE A 68 -21.20 -3.37 -16.58
CA ILE A 68 -20.15 -3.67 -17.57
C ILE A 68 -20.10 -2.57 -18.63
N GLU A 69 -21.24 -2.06 -19.09
CA GLU A 69 -21.29 -0.93 -20.02
C GLU A 69 -20.64 0.33 -19.44
N LYS A 70 -20.83 0.59 -18.14
CA LYS A 70 -20.14 1.69 -17.45
C LYS A 70 -18.63 1.50 -17.46
N VAL A 71 -18.14 0.28 -17.18
CA VAL A 71 -16.71 -0.04 -17.26
C VAL A 71 -16.16 0.18 -18.67
N ILE A 72 -16.88 -0.25 -19.70
CA ILE A 72 -16.47 -0.04 -21.11
C ILE A 72 -16.38 1.45 -21.45
N LYS A 73 -17.39 2.24 -21.09
CA LYS A 73 -17.39 3.69 -21.32
C LYS A 73 -16.19 4.36 -20.67
N GLU A 74 -15.88 4.00 -19.42
CA GLU A 74 -14.71 4.52 -18.71
C GLU A 74 -13.38 4.09 -19.37
N LEU A 75 -13.26 2.85 -19.85
CA LEU A 75 -12.08 2.38 -20.59
C LEU A 75 -11.86 3.19 -21.88
N ILE A 76 -12.93 3.53 -22.60
CA ILE A 76 -12.86 4.39 -23.79
C ILE A 76 -12.42 5.81 -23.42
N ILE A 77 -12.95 6.38 -22.34
CA ILE A 77 -12.51 7.70 -21.82
C ILE A 77 -11.02 7.68 -21.45
N LEU A 78 -10.51 6.53 -20.99
CA LEU A 78 -9.07 6.33 -20.75
C LEU A 78 -8.23 6.23 -22.03
N GLY A 79 -8.83 6.25 -23.22
CA GLY A 79 -8.12 6.19 -24.50
C GLY A 79 -7.91 4.78 -25.06
N LEU A 80 -8.57 3.76 -24.50
CA LEU A 80 -8.56 2.41 -25.07
C LEU A 80 -9.53 2.34 -26.26
N ASN A 81 -9.13 1.67 -27.33
CA ASN A 81 -9.96 1.55 -28.53
C ASN A 81 -11.14 0.59 -28.27
N LYS A 82 -12.37 1.08 -28.47
CA LYS A 82 -13.62 0.32 -28.34
C LYS A 82 -13.58 -1.01 -29.10
N ASP A 83 -13.05 -1.03 -30.32
CA ASP A 83 -13.03 -2.21 -31.18
C ASP A 83 -12.08 -3.31 -30.65
N LYS A 84 -11.17 -2.93 -29.74
CA LYS A 84 -10.23 -3.83 -29.07
C LYS A 84 -10.70 -4.27 -27.68
N ILE A 85 -11.87 -3.81 -27.22
CA ILE A 85 -12.47 -4.24 -25.96
C ILE A 85 -13.37 -5.45 -26.21
N LYS A 86 -13.03 -6.59 -25.60
CA LYS A 86 -13.82 -7.82 -25.66
C LYS A 86 -14.30 -8.21 -24.27
N VAL A 87 -15.57 -8.59 -24.16
CA VAL A 87 -16.18 -9.05 -22.91
C VAL A 87 -16.39 -10.55 -22.98
N TYR A 88 -15.92 -11.26 -21.96
CA TYR A 88 -16.11 -12.69 -21.78
C TYR A 88 -16.84 -12.97 -20.47
N LYS A 89 -17.64 -14.03 -20.47
CA LYS A 89 -18.31 -14.55 -19.29
C LYS A 89 -17.42 -15.59 -18.61
N HIS A 90 -17.19 -15.44 -17.31
CA HIS A 90 -16.37 -16.35 -16.50
C HIS A 90 -16.96 -16.48 -15.09
N ILE A 91 -17.45 -17.68 -14.77
CA ILE A 91 -18.13 -18.01 -13.50
C ILE A 91 -17.23 -17.81 -12.27
N ILE A 92 -15.91 -17.96 -12.43
CA ILE A 92 -14.94 -17.92 -11.32
C ILE A 92 -14.72 -16.48 -10.79
N VAL A 93 -15.01 -15.45 -11.58
CA VAL A 93 -14.72 -14.06 -11.19
C VAL A 93 -15.87 -13.51 -10.35
N ARG A 94 -15.59 -13.01 -9.14
CA ARG A 94 -16.64 -12.50 -8.23
C ARG A 94 -17.46 -11.35 -8.84
N LYS A 95 -16.77 -10.41 -9.48
CA LYS A 95 -17.39 -9.32 -10.25
C LYS A 95 -16.86 -9.31 -11.68
N TYR A 96 -15.77 -8.60 -11.90
CA TYR A 96 -15.04 -8.62 -13.16
C TYR A 96 -13.53 -8.55 -12.93
N SER A 97 -12.78 -8.91 -13.97
CA SER A 97 -11.34 -8.74 -14.07
C SER A 97 -11.03 -8.15 -15.44
N ILE A 98 -10.15 -7.16 -15.47
CA ILE A 98 -9.75 -6.50 -16.71
C ILE A 98 -8.31 -6.89 -17.01
N MET A 99 -8.05 -7.33 -18.24
CA MET A 99 -6.73 -7.66 -18.75
C MET A 99 -6.40 -6.74 -19.93
N LEU A 100 -5.32 -5.99 -19.80
CA LEU A 100 -4.69 -5.22 -20.87
C LEU A 100 -3.58 -6.08 -21.50
N ARG A 101 -3.52 -6.16 -22.82
CA ARG A 101 -2.61 -7.06 -23.53
C ARG A 101 -2.05 -6.43 -24.79
N MET A 102 -0.76 -6.65 -25.04
CA MET A 102 -0.10 -6.37 -26.30
C MET A 102 0.71 -7.60 -26.73
N GLU A 103 0.52 -8.05 -27.96
CA GLU A 103 1.20 -9.21 -28.54
C GLU A 103 2.28 -8.77 -29.53
N ASN A 104 3.28 -9.64 -29.77
CA ASN A 104 4.35 -9.46 -30.76
C ASN A 104 5.10 -8.12 -30.62
N THR A 105 5.43 -7.75 -29.39
CA THR A 105 6.00 -6.44 -29.08
C THR A 105 7.37 -6.57 -28.43
N LEU A 106 8.33 -5.74 -28.87
CA LEU A 106 9.62 -5.58 -28.17
C LEU A 106 9.45 -4.89 -26.81
N PHE A 107 8.28 -4.30 -26.56
CA PHE A 107 8.01 -3.56 -25.34
C PHE A 107 8.12 -4.41 -24.07
N SER A 108 7.77 -5.71 -24.12
CA SER A 108 7.96 -6.61 -22.97
C SER A 108 9.42 -6.70 -22.58
N ASP A 109 10.32 -6.87 -23.55
CA ASP A 109 11.75 -7.03 -23.34
C ASP A 109 12.37 -5.70 -22.88
N ILE A 110 11.91 -4.58 -23.45
CA ILE A 110 12.32 -3.22 -23.03
C ILE A 110 11.91 -2.96 -21.58
N ILE A 111 10.65 -3.23 -21.21
CA ILE A 111 10.19 -3.03 -19.84
C ILE A 111 10.92 -3.96 -18.86
N ASP A 112 11.14 -5.22 -19.22
CA ASP A 112 11.89 -6.16 -18.37
C ASP A 112 13.31 -5.66 -18.11
N ASN A 113 14.01 -5.19 -19.15
CA ASN A 113 15.36 -4.64 -19.00
C ASN A 113 15.37 -3.36 -18.15
N ILE A 114 14.39 -2.48 -18.36
CA ILE A 114 14.28 -1.25 -17.57
C ILE A 114 13.96 -1.59 -16.10
N LEU A 115 13.12 -2.60 -15.86
CA LEU A 115 12.78 -3.07 -14.53
C LEU A 115 14.02 -3.53 -13.77
N GLU A 116 14.83 -4.42 -14.36
CA GLU A 116 16.04 -4.94 -13.71
C GLU A 116 17.03 -3.81 -13.39
N LYS A 117 17.33 -2.93 -14.36
CA LYS A 117 18.19 -1.76 -14.14
C LYS A 117 17.65 -0.80 -13.07
N THR A 118 16.34 -0.57 -13.07
CA THR A 118 15.71 0.30 -12.06
C THR A 118 15.80 -0.33 -10.67
N LYS A 119 15.60 -1.65 -10.57
CA LYS A 119 15.76 -2.38 -9.30
C LYS A 119 17.18 -2.22 -8.77
N GLU A 120 18.21 -2.46 -9.58
CA GLU A 120 19.61 -2.25 -9.17
C GLU A 120 19.84 -0.85 -8.58
N TYR A 121 19.29 0.17 -9.25
CA TYR A 121 19.39 1.55 -8.79
C TYR A 121 18.66 1.81 -7.45
N ILE A 122 17.39 1.41 -7.32
CA ILE A 122 16.61 1.65 -6.08
C ILE A 122 17.09 0.81 -4.88
N MET A 123 17.85 -0.25 -5.13
CA MET A 123 18.46 -1.09 -4.09
C MET A 123 19.69 -0.47 -3.44
N ASN A 124 20.25 0.60 -4.01
CA ASN A 124 21.39 1.31 -3.44
C ASN A 124 20.94 2.16 -2.23
N GLU A 125 21.62 2.00 -1.09
CA GLU A 125 21.23 2.52 0.24
C GLU A 125 21.61 3.98 0.48
N GLU A 126 22.60 4.50 -0.26
CA GLU A 126 23.24 5.77 0.08
C GLU A 126 22.44 7.02 -0.33
N ASP A 127 21.43 6.88 -1.19
CA ASP A 127 20.70 8.00 -1.77
C ASP A 127 19.25 8.10 -1.26
N LYS A 128 18.89 9.23 -0.64
CA LYS A 128 17.51 9.53 -0.21
C LYS A 128 16.53 9.58 -1.39
N TYR A 129 16.99 9.93 -2.58
CA TYR A 129 16.17 9.86 -3.80
C TYR A 129 15.75 8.41 -4.09
N ASN A 130 16.63 7.44 -3.84
CA ASN A 130 16.33 6.01 -4.01
C ASN A 130 15.27 5.54 -3.02
N GLU A 131 15.24 6.08 -1.80
CA GLU A 131 14.18 5.77 -0.83
C GLU A 131 12.80 6.10 -1.40
N LYS A 132 12.62 7.28 -2.00
CA LYS A 132 11.34 7.69 -2.60
C LYS A 132 10.95 6.77 -3.77
N LEU A 133 11.89 6.45 -4.65
CA LEU A 133 11.63 5.54 -5.77
C LEU A 133 11.29 4.12 -5.29
N ARG A 134 11.96 3.64 -4.25
CA ARG A 134 11.70 2.34 -3.60
C ARG A 134 10.31 2.30 -2.98
N VAL A 135 9.89 3.37 -2.30
CA VAL A 135 8.52 3.48 -1.76
C VAL A 135 7.48 3.47 -2.88
N LEU A 136 7.73 4.15 -4.00
CA LEU A 136 6.84 4.13 -5.17
C LEU A 136 6.77 2.73 -5.80
N PHE A 137 7.90 2.05 -5.94
CA PHE A 137 7.96 0.67 -6.43
C PHE A 137 7.16 -0.29 -5.52
N LEU A 138 7.42 -0.25 -4.20
CA LEU A 138 6.69 -1.06 -3.22
C LEU A 138 5.19 -0.73 -3.18
N ARG A 139 4.80 0.53 -3.41
CA ARG A 139 3.39 0.93 -3.53
C ARG A 139 2.75 0.29 -4.75
N GLY A 140 3.41 0.32 -5.91
CA GLY A 140 2.94 -0.37 -7.12
C GLY A 140 2.79 -1.89 -6.88
N LEU A 141 3.82 -2.52 -6.31
CA LEU A 141 3.84 -3.94 -5.98
C LEU A 141 2.69 -4.30 -5.02
N PHE A 142 2.48 -3.48 -3.99
CA PHE A 142 1.42 -3.70 -3.02
C PHE A 142 0.03 -3.50 -3.64
N ASN A 143 -0.13 -2.49 -4.49
CA ASN A 143 -1.38 -2.22 -5.16
C ASN A 143 -1.74 -3.29 -6.21
N GLY A 144 -0.77 -3.98 -6.82
CA GLY A 144 -1.11 -5.21 -7.53
C GLY A 144 -1.56 -6.28 -6.55
N ASP A 145 -0.60 -6.87 -5.84
CA ASP A 145 -0.80 -8.15 -5.16
C ASP A 145 -0.61 -8.14 -3.64
N GLY A 146 -0.20 -7.01 -3.07
CA GLY A 146 -0.08 -6.85 -1.63
C GLY A 146 -1.43 -6.92 -0.91
N THR A 147 -1.42 -7.52 0.27
CA THR A 147 -2.61 -7.61 1.15
C THR A 147 -2.28 -7.16 2.56
N PHE A 148 -3.13 -6.29 3.13
CA PHE A 148 -3.07 -5.85 4.52
C PHE A 148 -4.09 -6.61 5.37
N PHE A 149 -3.60 -7.21 6.45
CA PHE A 149 -4.38 -7.95 7.42
C PHE A 149 -4.30 -7.27 8.78
N SER A 150 -5.44 -7.25 9.47
CA SER A 150 -5.53 -6.87 10.87
C SER A 150 -6.61 -7.73 11.51
N ILE A 151 -6.26 -8.44 12.57
CA ILE A 151 -7.15 -9.34 13.31
C ILE A 151 -6.98 -9.06 14.79
N ARG A 152 -8.10 -9.03 15.51
CA ARG A 152 -8.11 -8.98 16.97
C ARG A 152 -8.16 -10.40 17.52
N ASP A 153 -7.25 -10.74 18.42
CA ASP A 153 -7.30 -12.03 19.09
C ASP A 153 -8.39 -12.08 20.18
N LYS A 154 -8.59 -13.27 20.76
CA LYS A 154 -9.57 -13.50 21.84
C LYS A 154 -9.29 -12.67 23.09
N HIS A 155 -8.04 -12.25 23.31
CA HIS A 155 -7.61 -11.40 24.43
C HIS A 155 -7.73 -9.90 24.11
N GLY A 156 -8.23 -9.57 22.91
CA GLY A 156 -8.44 -8.21 22.48
C GLY A 156 -7.19 -7.51 21.93
N SER A 157 -6.08 -8.22 21.72
CA SER A 157 -4.85 -7.67 21.11
C SER A 157 -4.99 -7.63 19.59
N ASN A 158 -4.56 -6.52 18.98
CA ASN A 158 -4.58 -6.36 17.53
C ASN A 158 -3.28 -6.87 16.92
N HIS A 159 -3.39 -7.85 16.02
CA HIS A 159 -2.29 -8.39 15.23
C HIS A 159 -2.44 -7.90 13.80
N SER A 160 -1.43 -7.20 13.30
CA SER A 160 -1.46 -6.62 11.96
C SER A 160 -0.23 -6.99 11.17
N TRP A 161 -0.39 -7.28 9.88
CA TRP A 161 0.71 -7.64 9.00
C TRP A 161 0.37 -7.35 7.53
N ILE A 162 1.39 -7.14 6.72
CA ILE A 162 1.27 -7.16 5.26
C ILE A 162 1.85 -8.46 4.69
N LYS A 163 1.27 -8.93 3.58
CA LYS A 163 1.80 -10.07 2.82
C LYS A 163 1.99 -9.73 1.35
N PHE A 164 3.05 -10.30 0.78
CA PHE A 164 3.28 -10.41 -0.66
C PHE A 164 3.40 -11.89 -1.03
N PHE A 165 2.90 -12.24 -2.21
CA PHE A 165 2.93 -13.60 -2.75
C PHE A 165 3.69 -13.62 -4.07
N GLU A 166 4.63 -14.53 -4.20
CA GLU A 166 5.51 -14.56 -5.37
C GLU A 166 6.04 -15.98 -5.61
N ARG A 167 6.22 -16.35 -6.87
CA ARG A 167 6.73 -17.68 -7.25
C ARG A 167 8.24 -17.76 -7.19
N ASP A 168 8.90 -16.65 -7.48
CA ASP A 168 10.35 -16.56 -7.58
C ASP A 168 11.01 -16.07 -6.28
N LEU A 169 11.91 -16.88 -5.71
CA LEU A 169 12.55 -16.59 -4.43
C LEU A 169 13.46 -15.34 -4.48
N PRO A 170 14.35 -15.19 -5.48
CA PRO A 170 15.06 -13.95 -5.76
C PRO A 170 14.22 -12.68 -5.60
N TYR A 171 13.06 -12.60 -6.26
CA TYR A 171 12.21 -11.40 -6.18
C TYR A 171 11.67 -11.16 -4.78
N VAL A 172 11.28 -12.22 -4.05
CA VAL A 172 10.84 -12.07 -2.65
C VAL A 172 11.97 -11.54 -1.75
N ARG A 173 13.19 -11.98 -1.99
CA ARG A 173 14.38 -11.50 -1.27
C ARG A 173 14.65 -10.02 -1.59
N GLU A 174 14.49 -9.61 -2.84
CA GLU A 174 14.57 -8.20 -3.24
C GLU A 174 13.52 -7.36 -2.52
N TYR A 175 12.25 -7.79 -2.54
CA TYR A 175 11.17 -7.07 -1.83
C TYR A 175 11.46 -6.96 -0.33
N LYS A 176 11.96 -8.04 0.29
CA LYS A 176 12.37 -8.03 1.70
C LYS A 176 13.47 -6.99 1.93
N LYS A 177 14.52 -6.98 1.11
CA LYS A 177 15.63 -6.02 1.27
C LYS A 177 15.14 -4.58 1.06
N MET A 178 14.26 -4.31 0.09
CA MET A 178 13.64 -2.99 -0.07
C MET A 178 12.86 -2.57 1.17
N LEU A 179 12.08 -3.48 1.76
CA LEU A 179 11.31 -3.24 2.99
C LEU A 179 12.23 -3.00 4.19
N ASP A 180 13.29 -3.78 4.35
CA ASP A 180 14.27 -3.63 5.43
C ASP A 180 14.93 -2.24 5.37
N GLN A 181 15.29 -1.77 4.16
CA GLN A 181 15.89 -0.45 3.92
C GLN A 181 14.95 0.72 4.23
N ILE A 182 13.64 0.49 4.26
CA ILE A 182 12.65 1.49 4.72
C ILE A 182 12.12 1.13 6.12
N GLY A 183 12.86 0.33 6.90
CA GLY A 183 12.59 0.06 8.31
C GLY A 183 11.47 -0.95 8.60
N PHE A 184 11.17 -1.86 7.67
CA PHE A 184 10.23 -2.96 7.88
C PHE A 184 10.94 -4.30 7.84
N VAL A 185 10.84 -5.07 8.92
CA VAL A 185 11.46 -6.40 9.00
C VAL A 185 10.49 -7.47 8.53
N GLY A 186 10.83 -8.12 7.42
CA GLY A 186 10.03 -9.20 6.82
C GLY A 186 10.54 -10.62 7.11
N ARG A 187 9.64 -11.59 7.06
CA ARG A 187 9.96 -13.03 7.08
C ARG A 187 9.46 -13.69 5.80
N VAL A 188 10.31 -14.49 5.17
CA VAL A 188 9.98 -15.24 3.95
C VAL A 188 9.72 -16.71 4.31
N ARG A 189 8.60 -17.26 3.83
CA ARG A 189 8.25 -18.68 3.99
C ARG A 189 7.75 -19.24 2.67
N LYS A 190 8.12 -20.49 2.35
CA LYS A 190 7.50 -21.23 1.24
C LYS A 190 6.18 -21.86 1.69
N ASP A 191 5.09 -21.53 1.02
CA ASP A 191 3.81 -22.25 1.08
C ASP A 191 3.88 -23.43 0.10
N LYS A 192 4.02 -24.65 0.65
CA LYS A 192 4.16 -25.88 -0.13
C LYS A 192 2.90 -26.19 -0.95
N ASN A 193 1.72 -25.84 -0.43
CA ASN A 193 0.45 -26.19 -1.06
C ASN A 193 0.19 -25.32 -2.30
N LYS A 194 0.61 -24.05 -2.24
CA LYS A 194 0.41 -23.10 -3.34
C LYS A 194 1.61 -22.97 -4.28
N ASN A 195 2.75 -23.58 -3.91
CA ASN A 195 4.05 -23.40 -4.54
C ASN A 195 4.41 -21.90 -4.70
N LEU A 196 4.25 -21.14 -3.62
CA LEU A 196 4.53 -19.70 -3.54
C LEU A 196 5.42 -19.40 -2.35
N TYR A 197 6.29 -18.40 -2.50
CA TYR A 197 6.96 -17.74 -1.39
C TYR A 197 6.08 -16.60 -0.88
N VAL A 198 5.94 -16.54 0.45
CA VAL A 198 5.16 -15.54 1.16
C VAL A 198 6.11 -14.70 2.00
N LEU A 199 6.20 -13.41 1.67
CA LEU A 199 6.84 -12.42 2.52
C LEU A 199 5.79 -11.84 3.46
N THR A 200 6.01 -11.98 4.76
CA THR A 200 5.15 -11.42 5.82
C THR A 200 5.92 -10.40 6.64
N VAL A 201 5.39 -9.19 6.75
CA VAL A 201 5.90 -8.15 7.66
C VAL A 201 4.89 -7.92 8.76
N TYR A 202 5.25 -8.22 9.99
CA TYR A 202 4.42 -7.93 11.16
C TYR A 202 4.56 -6.47 11.56
N LEU A 203 3.44 -5.86 11.92
CA LEU A 203 3.34 -4.41 12.10
C LEU A 203 3.02 -4.09 13.56
N ASN A 204 3.98 -3.45 14.22
CA ASN A 204 3.76 -2.79 15.50
C ASN A 204 3.21 -1.38 15.28
N TRP A 205 2.96 -0.66 16.37
CA TRP A 205 2.47 0.73 16.34
C TRP A 205 3.30 1.67 15.46
N ILE A 206 4.63 1.61 15.57
CA ILE A 206 5.54 2.47 14.81
C ILE A 206 5.47 2.11 13.33
N SER A 207 5.49 0.82 13.01
CA SER A 207 5.36 0.33 11.62
C SER A 207 4.01 0.70 10.99
N LEU A 208 2.92 0.68 11.76
CA LEU A 208 1.59 1.12 11.28
C LEU A 208 1.60 2.61 10.91
N LEU A 209 2.15 3.46 11.78
CA LEU A 209 2.32 4.89 11.49
C LEU A 209 3.21 5.10 10.26
N LYS A 210 4.30 4.33 10.14
CA LYS A 210 5.21 4.43 8.99
C LYS A 210 4.55 4.02 7.68
N ILE A 211 3.71 2.97 7.67
CA ILE A 211 2.92 2.60 6.47
C ILE A 211 1.98 3.75 6.06
N PHE A 212 1.36 4.40 7.04
CA PHE A 212 0.50 5.55 6.80
C PHE A 212 1.29 6.77 6.28
N GLU A 213 2.44 7.08 6.89
CA GLU A 213 3.35 8.15 6.49
C GLU A 213 3.80 7.99 5.02
N LEU A 214 4.26 6.79 4.68
CA LEU A 214 4.74 6.43 3.34
C LEU A 214 3.61 6.22 2.34
N GLU A 215 2.34 6.34 2.76
CA GLU A 215 1.13 6.15 1.97
C GLU A 215 1.12 4.83 1.16
N LEU A 216 1.73 3.77 1.68
CA LEU A 216 1.90 2.50 0.94
C LEU A 216 0.57 1.84 0.56
N LEU A 217 -0.51 2.12 1.30
CA LEU A 217 -1.83 1.52 1.10
C LEU A 217 -2.86 2.46 0.46
N LYS A 218 -2.49 3.72 0.16
CA LYS A 218 -3.43 4.81 -0.17
C LYS A 218 -4.33 4.52 -1.37
N ASP A 219 -3.83 3.75 -2.35
CA ASP A 219 -4.59 3.51 -3.57
C ASP A 219 -5.66 2.41 -3.42
N LYS A 220 -5.47 1.45 -2.51
CA LYS A 220 -6.45 0.40 -2.19
C LYS A 220 -7.37 0.86 -1.04
N LYS A 221 -8.50 1.51 -1.38
CA LYS A 221 -9.46 2.11 -0.42
C LYS A 221 -9.76 1.21 0.78
N ASN A 222 -10.08 -0.07 0.55
CA ASN A 222 -10.42 -1.00 1.64
C ASN A 222 -9.25 -1.28 2.59
N HIS A 223 -8.02 -1.40 2.08
CA HIS A 223 -6.85 -1.61 2.93
C HIS A 223 -6.42 -0.31 3.63
N HIS A 224 -6.54 0.83 2.95
CA HIS A 224 -6.28 2.13 3.55
C HIS A 224 -7.26 2.41 4.70
N GLN A 225 -8.55 2.24 4.48
CA GLN A 225 -9.56 2.38 5.53
C GLN A 225 -9.29 1.43 6.70
N ARG A 226 -9.00 0.15 6.40
CA ARG A 226 -8.65 -0.82 7.45
C ARG A 226 -7.40 -0.40 8.23
N LEU A 227 -6.39 0.18 7.58
CA LEU A 227 -5.19 0.69 8.25
C LEU A 227 -5.56 1.81 9.23
N LEU A 228 -6.39 2.77 8.81
CA LEU A 228 -6.86 3.85 9.68
C LEU A 228 -7.60 3.31 10.90
N GLU A 229 -8.53 2.37 10.69
CA GLU A 229 -9.27 1.70 11.76
C GLU A 229 -8.32 0.93 12.71
N THR A 230 -7.33 0.23 12.16
CA THR A 230 -6.32 -0.49 12.95
C THR A 230 -5.51 0.48 13.83
N ILE A 231 -5.06 1.60 13.26
CA ILE A 231 -4.30 2.64 13.98
C ILE A 231 -5.15 3.19 15.12
N GLU A 232 -6.38 3.63 14.86
CA GLU A 232 -7.24 4.24 15.88
C GLU A 232 -7.64 3.28 17.01
N ASN A 233 -7.82 2.00 16.67
CA ASN A 233 -8.13 0.99 17.66
C ASN A 233 -6.93 0.60 18.52
N HIS A 234 -5.71 0.97 18.13
CA HIS A 234 -4.49 0.65 18.84
C HIS A 234 -4.43 1.33 20.23
N ARG A 235 -3.94 0.61 21.25
CA ARG A 235 -3.76 1.15 22.61
C ARG A 235 -2.89 2.41 22.65
N TRP A 236 -1.78 2.38 21.89
CA TRP A 236 -0.90 3.54 21.71
C TRP A 236 -1.64 4.76 21.15
N TYR A 237 -2.45 4.64 20.10
CA TYR A 237 -3.30 5.74 19.60
C TYR A 237 -4.19 6.30 20.70
N LYS A 238 -4.94 5.44 21.38
CA LYS A 238 -5.86 5.86 22.46
C LYS A 238 -5.13 6.62 23.56
N SER A 239 -3.87 6.25 23.84
CA SER A 239 -3.02 6.97 24.77
C SER A 239 -2.40 8.25 24.20
N HIS A 240 -2.20 8.40 22.89
CA HIS A 240 -1.45 9.54 22.31
C HIS A 240 -2.34 10.58 21.64
N LYS A 241 -3.61 10.26 21.36
CA LYS A 241 -4.58 11.14 20.70
C LYS A 241 -4.72 12.51 21.37
N HIS A 242 -4.40 12.64 22.65
CA HIS A 242 -4.47 13.90 23.37
C HIS A 242 -3.40 14.91 22.94
N PHE A 243 -2.29 14.47 22.35
CA PHE A 243 -1.25 15.38 21.85
C PHE A 243 -1.76 16.36 20.80
N THR A 244 -2.76 15.98 19.99
CA THR A 244 -3.33 16.85 18.95
C THR A 244 -4.04 18.07 19.53
N LYS A 245 -4.46 18.01 20.81
CA LYS A 245 -5.14 19.11 21.52
C LYS A 245 -4.21 19.90 22.45
N LEU A 246 -2.98 19.45 22.64
CA LEU A 246 -2.02 20.10 23.53
C LEU A 246 -1.08 21.01 22.73
N SER A 247 -0.78 22.18 23.27
CA SER A 247 0.33 23.03 22.83
C SER A 247 1.69 22.36 23.12
N GLN A 248 2.74 22.78 22.42
CA GLN A 248 4.09 22.19 22.60
C GLN A 248 4.58 22.29 24.05
N LYS A 249 4.28 23.41 24.72
CA LYS A 249 4.41 23.57 26.17
C LYS A 249 3.01 23.57 26.77
N PHE A 250 2.78 22.77 27.80
CA PHE A 250 1.46 22.63 28.44
C PHE A 250 1.62 22.42 29.95
N ASN A 251 0.56 22.69 30.71
CA ASN A 251 0.53 22.53 32.15
C ASN A 251 -0.49 21.46 32.59
N GLY A 252 -0.55 21.20 33.89
CA GLY A 252 -1.49 20.21 34.45
C GLY A 252 -2.98 20.54 34.18
N GLN A 253 -3.34 21.83 34.06
CA GLN A 253 -4.71 22.25 33.77
C GLN A 253 -5.12 21.90 32.34
N ASN A 254 -4.25 22.15 31.35
CA ASN A 254 -4.51 21.78 29.95
C ASN A 254 -4.79 20.27 29.79
N ILE A 255 -4.17 19.42 30.61
CA ILE A 255 -4.39 17.97 30.54
C ILE A 255 -5.70 17.58 31.22
N ARG A 256 -6.06 18.23 32.33
CA ARG A 256 -7.32 17.98 33.04
C ARG A 256 -8.55 18.30 32.18
N GLU A 257 -8.43 19.24 31.26
CA GLU A 257 -9.46 19.52 30.25
C GLU A 257 -9.64 18.38 29.24
N LEU A 258 -8.64 17.51 29.08
CA LEU A 258 -8.63 16.41 28.10
C LEU A 258 -8.93 15.04 28.70
N MET A 259 -8.76 14.86 30.01
CA MET A 259 -8.95 13.59 30.69
C MET A 259 -9.21 13.76 32.20
N PRO A 260 -9.89 12.78 32.85
CA PRO A 260 -10.14 12.79 34.29
C PRO A 260 -8.87 12.97 35.13
N LYS A 261 -9.02 13.61 36.30
CA LYS A 261 -7.90 13.99 37.20
C LYS A 261 -7.10 12.77 37.68
N GLU A 262 -7.76 11.64 37.87
CA GLU A 262 -7.19 10.38 38.35
C GLU A 262 -6.23 9.79 37.30
N ILE A 263 -6.49 10.06 36.03
CA ILE A 263 -5.75 9.50 34.89
C ILE A 263 -4.63 10.46 34.45
N CYS A 264 -4.80 11.78 34.63
CA CYS A 264 -3.91 12.79 34.06
C CYS A 264 -2.46 12.67 34.52
N TYR A 265 -2.22 12.51 35.82
CA TYR A 265 -0.86 12.39 36.36
C TYR A 265 -0.19 11.07 35.96
N SER A 266 -0.97 9.98 35.94
CA SER A 266 -0.51 8.67 35.47
C SER A 266 -0.13 8.71 33.98
N TRP A 267 -0.95 9.39 33.17
CA TRP A 267 -0.69 9.59 31.76
C TRP A 267 0.61 10.37 31.52
N VAL A 268 0.78 11.52 32.19
CA VAL A 268 2.00 12.34 32.08
C VAL A 268 3.23 11.55 32.47
N ARG A 269 3.19 10.83 33.60
CA ARG A 269 4.31 10.01 34.05
C ARG A 269 4.69 8.96 33.00
N LYS A 270 3.71 8.31 32.37
CA LYS A 270 3.95 7.37 31.26
C LYS A 270 4.57 8.06 30.04
N ARG A 271 4.06 9.23 29.63
CA ARG A 271 4.62 9.98 28.49
C ARG A 271 6.06 10.46 28.75
N ILE A 272 6.39 10.77 30.00
CA ILE A 272 7.78 11.07 30.44
C ILE A 272 8.64 9.82 30.36
N GLY A 273 8.17 8.69 30.89
CA GLY A 273 8.88 7.41 30.81
C GLY A 273 9.15 6.97 29.37
N ASP A 274 8.21 7.23 28.46
CA ASP A 274 8.33 6.89 27.04
C ASP A 274 9.12 7.96 26.23
N GLY A 275 9.68 9.00 26.87
CA GLY A 275 10.47 10.05 26.23
C GLY A 275 9.70 11.08 25.38
N THR A 276 8.39 10.88 25.18
CA THR A 276 7.54 11.77 24.36
C THR A 276 7.26 13.14 24.99
N VAL A 277 7.41 13.25 26.32
CA VAL A 277 7.21 14.49 27.10
C VAL A 277 8.36 14.64 28.08
N LYS A 278 8.80 15.88 28.33
CA LYS A 278 9.69 16.20 29.45
C LYS A 278 9.01 17.11 30.46
N ARG A 279 9.38 16.96 31.74
CA ARG A 279 9.03 17.90 32.79
C ARG A 279 10.02 19.06 32.76
N ILE A 280 9.53 20.30 32.67
CA ILE A 280 10.37 21.50 32.76
C ILE A 280 10.47 21.94 34.22
N ARG A 281 9.32 22.06 34.88
CA ARG A 281 9.17 22.40 36.29
C ARG A 281 7.92 21.71 36.85
N ILE A 282 7.70 21.78 38.15
CA ILE A 282 6.50 21.19 38.77
C ILE A 282 5.23 21.72 38.06
N GLY A 283 4.36 20.81 37.65
CA GLY A 283 3.10 21.11 36.94
C GLY A 283 3.23 21.60 35.49
N ASN A 284 4.44 21.69 34.91
CA ASN A 284 4.67 22.19 33.55
C ASN A 284 5.52 21.23 32.72
N TYR A 285 5.11 21.04 31.47
CA TYR A 285 5.60 19.99 30.60
C TYR A 285 5.85 20.49 29.18
N GLN A 286 6.69 19.78 28.44
CA GLN A 286 6.96 20.05 27.03
C GLN A 286 6.95 18.75 26.23
N ILE A 287 6.29 18.78 25.08
CA ILE A 287 6.33 17.70 24.09
C ILE A 287 7.74 17.67 23.46
N MET A 288 8.35 16.50 23.47
CA MET A 288 9.66 16.24 22.88
C MET A 288 9.57 15.95 21.38
N LYS A 289 10.70 15.79 20.69
CA LYS A 289 10.76 15.57 19.24
C LYS A 289 9.91 14.37 18.80
N GLU A 290 9.99 13.28 19.55
CA GLU A 290 9.24 12.04 19.35
C GLU A 290 7.73 12.27 19.53
N GLY A 291 7.35 13.06 20.54
CA GLY A 291 5.96 13.43 20.78
C GLY A 291 5.41 14.37 19.70
N ILE A 292 6.23 15.28 19.16
CA ILE A 292 5.87 16.15 18.04
C ILE A 292 5.65 15.32 16.77
N TYR A 293 6.55 14.36 16.49
CA TYR A 293 6.35 13.43 15.37
C TYR A 293 5.01 12.70 15.49
N ILE A 294 4.71 12.12 16.65
CA ILE A 294 3.43 11.44 16.89
C ILE A 294 2.25 12.42 16.74
N LYS A 295 2.35 13.63 17.29
CA LYS A 295 1.33 14.67 17.17
C LYS A 295 1.00 14.95 15.69
N ASN A 296 2.02 15.24 14.89
CA ASN A 296 1.86 15.55 13.46
C ASN A 296 1.23 14.37 12.69
N MET A 297 1.63 13.14 13.02
CA MET A 297 1.06 11.94 12.43
C MET A 297 -0.43 11.77 12.77
N LEU A 298 -0.82 12.04 14.02
CA LEU A 298 -2.20 11.96 14.47
C LEU A 298 -3.08 13.07 13.88
N GLU A 299 -2.52 14.28 13.68
CA GLU A 299 -3.21 15.35 12.97
C GLU A 299 -3.44 15.01 11.49
N LYS A 300 -2.44 14.43 10.81
CA LYS A 300 -2.58 13.95 9.43
C LYS A 300 -3.66 12.86 9.33
N LEU A 301 -3.67 11.90 10.25
CA LEU A 301 -4.71 10.87 10.36
C LEU A 301 -6.11 11.49 10.51
N GLY A 302 -6.26 12.50 11.37
CA GLY A 302 -7.54 13.19 11.60
C GLY A 302 -8.06 13.90 10.35
N LYS A 303 -7.18 14.55 9.58
CA LYS A 303 -7.55 15.22 8.32
C LYS A 303 -7.99 14.21 7.25
N GLU A 304 -7.25 13.12 7.06
CA GLU A 304 -7.60 12.12 6.05
C GLU A 304 -8.97 11.48 6.33
N ARG A 305 -9.37 11.34 7.60
CA ARG A 305 -10.67 10.80 7.96
C ARG A 305 -11.86 11.72 7.63
N GLN A 306 -11.65 13.03 7.59
CA GLN A 306 -12.70 13.98 7.19
C GLN A 306 -13.01 13.92 5.69
N HIS A 307 -12.14 13.27 4.89
CA HIS A 307 -12.26 13.17 3.44
C HIS A 307 -12.68 11.77 2.95
N LEU A 308 -13.00 10.83 3.85
CA LEU A 308 -13.41 9.46 3.51
C LEU A 308 -14.92 9.24 3.63
#